data_AF-K9Q7F5-F1
#
_entry.id   AF-K9Q7F5-F1
#
_cell.length_a   1.000
_cell.length_b   1.000
_cell.length_c   1.000
_cell.angle_alpha   90.00
_cell.angle_beta   90.00
_cell.angle_gamma   90.00
#
_symmetry.space_group_name_H-M   'P 1'
#
loop_
_entity.id
_entity.type
_entity.pdbx_description
1 polymer ?
#
loop_
_entity_poly.entity_id
_entity_poly.type
_entity_poly.pdbx_seq_one_letter_code
_entity_poly.pdbx_strand_id
1 'polypeptide(L)'
;MQTRKTFPPAFCLLPSTYLCLSMNYDTARKLLVSQTITTEENSDALLMRMKQGKPPVPGQITSILLALKVVFEALKDAPSLDRELIFALYQLGIKTQQLYVAGRKAGVDWPPLLKEDLIRISLATESIFSDVWQTPPSGGFGGG
;
A
#
# COMPACT_ATOMS: atom_id res chain seq x y z
N MET A 1 -4.44 25.88 18.70
CA MET A 1 -4.87 24.72 19.50
C MET A 1 -5.34 23.65 18.54
N GLN A 2 -4.47 22.70 18.20
CA GLN A 2 -4.82 21.58 17.31
C GLN A 2 -5.57 20.54 18.15
N THR A 3 -6.88 20.42 17.96
CA THR A 3 -7.67 19.36 18.57
C THR A 3 -7.23 18.01 17.99
N ARG A 4 -6.65 17.15 18.83
CA ARG A 4 -6.43 15.74 18.49
C ARG A 4 -7.81 15.13 18.26
N LYS A 5 -8.14 14.84 17.01
CA LYS A 5 -9.27 13.95 16.68
C LYS A 5 -8.89 12.55 17.13
N THR A 6 -9.23 12.20 18.36
CA THR A 6 -9.37 10.79 18.76
C THR A 6 -10.53 10.21 17.98
N PHE A 7 -10.22 9.46 16.92
CA PHE A 7 -11.21 8.64 16.23
C PHE A 7 -11.65 7.49 17.16
N PRO A 8 -12.95 7.20 17.27
CA PRO A 8 -13.41 6.02 17.98
C PRO A 8 -12.94 4.74 17.25
N PRO A 9 -12.57 3.66 17.96
CA PRO A 9 -12.28 2.38 17.34
C PRO A 9 -13.61 1.76 16.90
N ALA A 10 -14.04 2.05 15.67
CA ALA A 10 -15.26 1.49 15.12
C ALA A 10 -14.98 0.90 13.74
N PHE A 11 -14.67 -0.41 13.69
CA PHE A 11 -15.10 -1.32 12.63
C PHE A 11 -14.94 -2.77 13.11
N CYS A 12 -15.89 -3.21 13.96
CA CYS A 12 -16.11 -4.62 14.29
C CYS A 12 -17.47 -5.02 13.74
N LEU A 13 -17.53 -5.39 12.47
CA LEU A 13 -18.65 -6.15 11.90
C LEU A 13 -18.06 -7.19 10.95
N LEU A 14 -17.65 -8.34 11.50
CA LEU A 14 -17.65 -9.69 10.88
C LEU A 14 -16.89 -10.69 11.80
N PRO A 15 -17.35 -11.95 11.95
CA PRO A 15 -16.66 -12.94 12.75
C PRO A 15 -15.81 -13.87 11.86
N SER A 16 -14.51 -13.60 11.74
CA SER A 16 -13.52 -14.65 11.41
C SER A 16 -12.08 -14.20 11.67
N THR A 17 -11.55 -14.73 12.77
CA THR A 17 -10.19 -15.24 12.97
C THR A 17 -8.99 -14.34 12.68
N TYR A 18 -8.42 -13.83 13.79
CA TYR A 18 -6.99 -13.61 14.06
C TYR A 18 -6.19 -12.74 13.08
N LEU A 19 -6.31 -11.42 13.22
CA LEU A 19 -5.24 -10.53 13.70
C LEU A 19 -5.78 -9.09 13.66
N CYS A 20 -6.66 -8.73 14.61
CA CYS A 20 -6.93 -7.32 14.89
C CYS A 20 -5.71 -6.74 15.63
N LEU A 21 -4.56 -6.67 14.93
CA LEU A 21 -3.52 -5.75 15.34
C LEU A 21 -4.07 -4.37 15.07
N SER A 22 -4.25 -3.62 16.15
CA SER A 22 -4.62 -2.20 16.24
C SER A 22 -3.67 -1.32 15.40
N MET A 23 -3.75 -1.41 14.08
CA MET A 23 -3.06 -0.48 13.20
C MET A 23 -3.92 0.78 13.10
N ASN A 24 -3.46 1.81 13.79
CA ASN A 24 -4.02 3.16 13.69
C ASN A 24 -3.41 3.91 12.50
N TYR A 25 -3.94 5.09 12.22
CA TYR A 25 -3.45 5.97 11.14
C TYR A 25 -1.95 6.25 11.24
N ASP A 26 -1.43 6.61 12.42
CA ASP A 26 -0.01 6.93 12.59
C ASP A 26 0.91 5.75 12.25
N THR A 27 0.55 4.55 12.70
CA THR A 27 1.29 3.31 12.39
C THR A 27 1.19 2.97 10.91
N ALA A 28 -0.01 3.08 10.31
CA ALA A 28 -0.22 2.83 8.89
C ALA A 28 0.59 3.81 8.03
N ARG A 29 0.51 5.11 8.31
CA ARG A 29 1.26 6.16 7.62
C ARG A 29 2.77 5.91 7.71
N LYS A 30 3.29 5.65 8.90
CA LYS A 30 4.73 5.36 9.10
C LYS A 30 5.16 4.12 8.34
N LEU A 31 4.32 3.07 8.31
CA LEU A 31 4.56 1.87 7.51
C LEU A 31 4.65 2.23 6.03
N LEU A 32 3.65 2.92 5.46
CA LEU A 32 3.67 3.28 4.03
C LEU A 32 4.92 4.08 3.65
N VAL A 33 5.27 5.08 4.47
CA VAL A 33 6.48 5.88 4.25
C VAL A 33 7.73 5.01 4.31
N SER A 34 7.86 4.13 5.32
CA SER A 34 9.06 3.29 5.48
C SER A 34 9.27 2.32 4.32
N GLN A 35 8.21 1.91 3.60
CA GLN A 35 8.32 1.05 2.42
C GLN A 35 8.89 1.75 1.18
N THR A 36 9.00 3.08 1.22
CA THR A 36 9.41 3.92 0.09
C THR A 36 10.79 4.54 0.27
N ILE A 37 11.35 4.48 1.49
CA ILE A 37 12.70 4.98 1.78
C ILE A 37 13.71 4.04 1.09
N THR A 38 14.56 4.60 0.22
CA THR A 38 15.60 3.86 -0.49
C THR A 38 16.99 4.21 0.04
N THR A 39 17.19 3.99 1.33
CA THR A 39 18.50 4.04 1.99
C THR A 39 19.01 2.62 2.24
N GLU A 40 20.33 2.44 2.31
CA GLU A 40 20.92 1.11 2.55
C GLU A 40 20.54 0.51 3.90
N GLU A 41 20.26 1.36 4.90
CA GLU A 41 19.78 0.95 6.23
C GLU A 41 18.40 0.25 6.18
N ASN A 42 17.58 0.53 5.16
CA ASN A 42 16.26 -0.07 5.00
C ASN A 42 16.21 -0.97 3.76
N SER A 43 17.13 -1.93 3.71
CA SER A 43 17.25 -2.89 2.61
C SER A 43 16.01 -3.76 2.38
N ASP A 44 15.15 -3.88 3.41
CA ASP A 44 13.91 -4.65 3.34
C ASP A 44 12.69 -3.84 2.89
N ALA A 45 12.80 -2.51 2.74
CA ALA A 45 11.73 -1.70 2.17
C ALA A 45 11.33 -2.21 0.77
N LEU A 46 10.02 -2.24 0.49
CA LEU A 46 9.49 -2.74 -0.78
C LEU A 46 10.22 -2.13 -1.97
N LEU A 47 10.35 -0.79 -1.99
CA LEU A 47 10.96 -0.10 -3.12
C LEU A 47 12.45 -0.43 -3.26
N MET A 48 13.17 -0.61 -2.15
CA MET A 48 14.59 -0.97 -2.17
C MET A 48 14.79 -2.39 -2.70
N ARG A 49 13.99 -3.35 -2.23
CA ARG A 49 14.05 -4.75 -2.71
C ARG A 49 13.75 -4.84 -4.19
N MET A 50 12.70 -4.15 -4.65
CA MET A 50 12.33 -4.12 -6.06
C MET A 50 13.42 -3.48 -6.93
N LYS A 51 14.07 -2.40 -6.46
CA LYS A 51 15.23 -1.80 -7.14
C LYS A 51 16.42 -2.77 -7.25
N GLN A 52 16.63 -3.59 -6.23
CA GLN A 52 17.68 -4.63 -6.22
C GLN A 52 17.30 -5.88 -7.05
N GLY A 53 16.13 -5.92 -7.68
CA GLY A 53 15.64 -7.11 -8.38
C GLY A 53 15.31 -8.29 -7.44
N LYS A 54 15.06 -8.01 -6.15
CA LYS A 54 14.67 -9.01 -5.17
C LYS A 54 13.16 -8.98 -4.94
N PRO A 55 12.50 -10.13 -4.79
CA PRO A 55 11.08 -10.17 -4.48
C PRO A 55 10.78 -9.50 -3.13
N PRO A 56 9.56 -8.97 -2.94
CA PRO A 56 9.10 -8.47 -1.65
C PRO A 56 9.18 -9.54 -0.56
N VAL A 57 9.31 -9.11 0.70
CA VAL A 57 9.28 -10.01 1.85
C VAL A 57 7.87 -10.62 2.00
N PRO A 58 7.73 -11.91 2.33
CA PRO A 58 6.42 -12.52 2.60
C PRO A 58 5.60 -11.70 3.61
N GLY A 59 4.33 -11.41 3.30
CA GLY A 59 3.44 -10.60 4.13
C GLY A 59 3.61 -9.08 4.04
N GLN A 60 4.64 -8.59 3.32
CA GLN A 60 4.90 -7.16 3.14
C GLN A 60 3.79 -6.46 2.35
N ILE A 61 3.37 -7.05 1.23
CA ILE A 61 2.27 -6.50 0.41
C ILE A 61 0.96 -6.48 1.21
N THR A 62 0.63 -7.55 1.92
CA THR A 62 -0.57 -7.62 2.76
C THR A 62 -0.58 -6.50 3.81
N SER A 63 0.57 -6.27 4.46
CA SER A 63 0.73 -5.17 5.42
C SER A 63 0.53 -3.79 4.78
N ILE A 64 1.05 -3.59 3.57
CA ILE A 64 0.88 -2.34 2.80
C ILE A 64 -0.59 -2.14 2.43
N LEU A 65 -1.26 -3.16 1.91
CA LEU A 65 -2.68 -3.07 1.53
C LEU A 65 -3.57 -2.77 2.73
N LEU A 66 -3.29 -3.39 3.87
CA LEU A 66 -3.99 -3.09 5.13
C LEU A 66 -3.73 -1.63 5.56
N ALA A 67 -2.50 -1.14 5.44
CA ALA A 67 -2.13 0.22 5.79
C ALA A 67 -2.83 1.24 4.89
N LEU A 68 -2.89 0.98 3.57
CA LEU A 68 -3.65 1.81 2.64
C LEU A 68 -5.13 1.85 2.99
N LYS A 69 -5.73 0.73 3.41
CA LYS A 69 -7.13 0.69 3.85
C LYS A 69 -7.35 1.54 5.10
N VAL A 70 -6.49 1.43 6.11
CA VAL A 70 -6.57 2.24 7.34
C VAL A 70 -6.40 3.73 7.03
N VAL A 71 -5.43 4.08 6.17
CA VAL A 71 -5.17 5.45 5.74
C VAL A 71 -6.35 6.03 4.97
N PHE A 72 -6.96 5.26 4.07
CA PHE A 72 -8.19 5.65 3.38
C PHE A 72 -9.32 5.99 4.36
N GLU A 73 -9.66 5.07 5.27
CA GLU A 73 -10.77 5.30 6.21
C GLU A 73 -10.49 6.49 7.16
N ALA A 74 -9.23 6.72 7.53
CA ALA A 74 -8.84 7.83 8.41
C ALA A 74 -8.81 9.20 7.71
N LEU A 75 -8.63 9.23 6.38
CA LEU A 75 -8.53 10.44 5.58
C LEU A 75 -9.81 10.80 4.85
N LYS A 76 -10.88 10.02 5.01
CA LYS A 76 -12.22 10.42 4.59
C LYS A 76 -12.55 11.82 5.08
N ASP A 77 -13.06 12.65 4.17
CA ASP A 77 -13.39 14.06 4.43
C ASP A 77 -12.20 14.94 4.89
N ALA A 78 -10.95 14.45 4.81
CA ALA A 78 -9.80 15.25 5.17
C ALA A 78 -9.55 16.34 4.11
N PRO A 79 -9.44 17.63 4.49
CA PRO A 79 -9.30 18.72 3.53
C PRO A 79 -7.88 18.79 2.91
N SER A 80 -6.92 18.05 3.45
CA SER A 80 -5.54 18.05 2.98
C SER A 80 -4.81 16.77 3.37
N LEU A 81 -3.80 16.45 2.56
CA LEU A 81 -2.86 15.36 2.79
C LEU A 81 -1.46 15.93 3.01
N ASP A 82 -0.69 15.30 3.88
CA ASP A 82 0.69 15.72 4.11
C ASP A 82 1.59 15.28 2.94
N ARG A 83 2.61 16.09 2.63
CA ARG A 83 3.47 15.90 1.45
C ARG A 83 4.26 14.59 1.49
N GLU A 84 4.68 14.16 2.68
CA GLU A 84 5.46 12.93 2.84
C GLU A 84 4.59 11.70 2.50
N LEU A 85 3.35 11.65 2.99
CA LEU A 85 2.40 10.60 2.63
C LEU A 85 2.05 10.63 1.15
N ILE A 86 1.76 11.80 0.56
CA ILE A 86 1.48 11.91 -0.88
C ILE A 86 2.64 11.32 -1.70
N PHE A 87 3.88 11.66 -1.34
CA PHE A 87 5.04 11.16 -2.06
C PHE A 87 5.22 9.65 -1.89
N ALA A 88 4.99 9.11 -0.69
CA ALA A 88 5.01 7.67 -0.46
C ALA A 88 3.93 6.95 -1.29
N LEU A 89 2.71 7.48 -1.32
CA LEU A 89 1.61 6.96 -2.13
C LEU A 89 1.95 6.96 -3.62
N TYR A 90 2.53 8.05 -4.14
CA TYR A 90 3.01 8.10 -5.53
C TYR A 90 4.05 6.99 -5.81
N GLN A 91 5.01 6.79 -4.91
CA GLN A 91 6.00 5.75 -5.09
C GLN A 91 5.38 4.35 -5.04
N LEU A 92 4.49 4.09 -4.10
CA LEU A 92 3.81 2.79 -3.97
C LEU A 92 2.88 2.50 -5.15
N GLY A 93 2.12 3.48 -5.62
CA GLY A 93 1.15 3.30 -6.70
C GLY A 93 1.78 3.28 -8.11
N ILE A 94 2.85 4.05 -8.32
CA ILE A 94 3.45 4.25 -9.66
C ILE A 94 4.84 3.65 -9.78
N LYS A 95 5.75 3.90 -8.82
CA LYS A 95 7.15 3.47 -8.95
C LYS A 95 7.30 1.96 -8.84
N THR A 96 6.52 1.30 -8.00
CA THR A 96 6.52 -0.18 -7.91
C THR A 96 6.14 -0.82 -9.25
N GLN A 97 5.15 -0.28 -9.96
CA GLN A 97 4.75 -0.74 -11.29
C GLN A 97 5.89 -0.60 -12.30
N GLN A 98 6.57 0.55 -12.30
CA GLN A 98 7.73 0.80 -13.15
C GLN A 98 8.87 -0.20 -12.88
N LEU A 99 9.16 -0.47 -11.61
CA LEU A 99 10.19 -1.43 -11.19
C LEU A 99 9.82 -2.87 -11.53
N TYR A 100 8.55 -3.25 -11.41
CA TYR A 100 8.07 -4.58 -11.82
C TYR A 100 8.35 -4.81 -13.32
N VAL A 101 7.96 -3.86 -14.16
CA VAL A 101 8.19 -3.93 -15.62
C VAL A 101 9.68 -3.93 -15.94
N ALA A 102 10.48 -3.08 -15.29
CA ALA A 102 11.93 -3.04 -15.49
C ALA A 102 12.60 -4.36 -15.08
N GLY A 103 12.23 -4.93 -13.93
CA GLY A 103 12.74 -6.22 -13.46
C GLY A 103 12.34 -7.37 -14.38
N ARG A 104 11.10 -7.39 -14.90
CA ARG A 104 10.70 -8.39 -15.91
C ARG A 104 11.58 -8.32 -17.16
N LYS A 105 11.88 -7.11 -17.65
CA LYS A 105 12.77 -6.91 -18.80
C LYS A 105 14.21 -7.34 -18.50
N ALA A 106 14.64 -7.20 -17.25
CA ALA A 106 15.97 -7.63 -16.79
C ALA A 106 16.05 -9.12 -16.41
N GLY A 107 14.97 -9.90 -16.61
CA GLY A 107 14.95 -11.34 -16.30
C GLY A 107 14.77 -11.69 -14.82
N VAL A 108 14.29 -10.74 -14.01
CA VAL A 108 13.96 -11.01 -12.59
C VAL A 108 12.73 -11.93 -12.51
N ASP A 109 12.86 -12.99 -11.73
CA ASP A 109 11.77 -13.91 -11.45
C ASP A 109 10.89 -13.38 -10.31
N TRP A 110 9.87 -12.60 -10.70
CA TRP A 110 8.89 -12.07 -9.76
C TRP A 110 7.88 -13.14 -9.35
N PRO A 111 7.39 -13.11 -8.09
CA PRO A 111 6.29 -13.98 -7.66
C PRO A 111 5.08 -13.84 -8.59
N PRO A 112 4.36 -14.94 -8.88
CA PRO A 112 3.33 -14.97 -9.91
C PRO A 112 2.16 -14.01 -9.65
N LEU A 113 1.84 -13.76 -8.37
CA LEU A 113 0.73 -12.88 -7.95
C LEU A 113 1.17 -11.42 -7.72
N LEU A 114 2.47 -11.11 -7.86
CA LEU A 114 2.98 -9.80 -7.52
C LEU A 114 2.35 -8.71 -8.39
N LYS A 115 2.05 -9.01 -9.65
CA LYS A 115 1.45 -8.03 -10.57
C LYS A 115 0.08 -7.57 -10.07
N GLU A 116 -0.79 -8.52 -9.73
CA GLU A 116 -2.14 -8.29 -9.23
C GLU A 116 -2.10 -7.52 -7.90
N ASP A 117 -1.15 -7.87 -7.04
CA ASP A 117 -0.92 -7.21 -5.77
C ASP A 117 -0.46 -5.74 -5.92
N LEU A 118 0.44 -5.46 -6.87
CA LEU A 118 0.83 -4.09 -7.19
C LEU A 118 -0.32 -3.28 -7.80
N ILE A 119 -1.19 -3.91 -8.60
CA ILE A 119 -2.40 -3.27 -9.11
C ILE A 119 -3.34 -2.91 -7.95
N ARG A 120 -3.53 -3.82 -6.97
CA ARG A 120 -4.32 -3.52 -5.76
C ARG A 120 -3.75 -2.34 -4.98
N ILE A 121 -2.42 -2.23 -4.86
CA ILE A 121 -1.76 -1.09 -4.21
C ILE A 121 -2.05 0.22 -4.97
N SER A 122 -1.99 0.18 -6.31
CA SER A 122 -2.29 1.33 -7.15
C SER A 122 -3.75 1.79 -6.99
N LEU A 123 -4.71 0.85 -7.06
CA LEU A 123 -6.14 1.14 -6.86
C LEU A 123 -6.45 1.65 -5.45
N ALA A 124 -5.82 1.09 -4.42
CA ALA A 124 -5.99 1.57 -3.05
C ALA A 124 -5.40 2.98 -2.86
N THR A 125 -4.32 3.30 -3.58
CA THR A 125 -3.75 4.66 -3.61
C THR A 125 -4.71 5.64 -4.31
N GLU A 126 -5.26 5.26 -5.46
CA GLU A 126 -6.29 6.04 -6.15
C GLU A 126 -7.54 6.26 -5.27
N SER A 127 -7.90 5.26 -4.48
CA SER A 127 -9.01 5.36 -3.53
C SER A 127 -8.80 6.46 -2.50
N ILE A 128 -7.57 6.62 -1.99
CA ILE A 128 -7.23 7.70 -1.03
C ILE A 128 -7.38 9.08 -1.67
N PHE A 129 -7.05 9.23 -2.95
CA PHE A 129 -7.15 10.53 -3.63
C PHE A 129 -8.56 10.86 -4.10
N SER A 130 -9.36 9.85 -4.45
CA SER A 130 -10.73 10.01 -4.97
C SER A 130 -11.81 9.95 -3.89
N ASP A 131 -11.45 9.53 -2.67
CA ASP A 131 -12.36 9.22 -1.57
C ASP A 131 -13.43 8.14 -1.90
N VAL A 132 -13.17 7.35 -2.95
CA VAL A 132 -14.01 6.23 -3.39
C VAL A 132 -13.18 4.96 -3.36
N TRP A 133 -13.61 3.97 -2.57
CA TRP A 133 -12.88 2.71 -2.48
C TRP A 133 -13.00 1.91 -3.79
N GLN A 134 -11.88 1.79 -4.50
CA GLN A 134 -11.76 1.04 -5.74
C GLN A 134 -11.46 -0.43 -5.44
N THR A 135 -12.22 -1.33 -6.05
CA THR A 135 -11.93 -2.77 -6.03
C THR A 135 -11.41 -3.20 -7.40
N PRO A 136 -10.45 -4.13 -7.47
CA PRO A 136 -10.08 -4.73 -8.74
C PRO A 136 -11.32 -5.37 -9.36
N PRO A 137 -11.53 -5.25 -10.68
CA PRO A 137 -12.63 -5.94 -11.35
C PRO A 137 -12.56 -7.43 -11.03
N SER A 138 -13.65 -7.97 -10.51
CA SER A 138 -13.77 -9.38 -10.15
C SER A 138 -13.89 -10.22 -11.42
N GLY A 139 -12.76 -10.59 -12.01
CA GLY A 139 -12.65 -11.67 -13.00
C GLY A 139 -13.28 -11.41 -14.36
N GLY A 140 -12.44 -11.05 -15.33
CA GLY A 140 -12.83 -10.98 -16.74
C GLY A 140 -11.64 -10.85 -17.69
N PHE A 141 -10.51 -11.53 -17.43
CA PHE A 141 -9.47 -11.72 -18.44
C PHE A 141 -9.45 -13.19 -18.85
N GLY A 142 -10.52 -13.59 -19.54
CA GLY A 142 -10.47 -14.71 -20.47
C GLY A 142 -10.22 -14.16 -21.86
N GLY A 143 -9.13 -14.59 -22.50
CA GLY A 143 -8.94 -14.58 -23.95
C GLY A 143 -8.56 -13.23 -24.59
N GLY A 144 -7.38 -13.23 -25.21
CA GLY A 144 -6.86 -12.20 -26.11
C GLY A 144 -5.44 -12.52 -26.50
#